data_AF-A0A8J9UFG3-F1
#
_entry.id   AF-A0A8J9UFG3-F1
#
_cell.length_a   1.000
_cell.length_b   1.000
_cell.length_c   1.000
_cell.angle_alpha   90.00
_cell.angle_beta   90.00
_cell.angle_gamma   90.00
#
_symmetry.space_group_name_H-M   'P 1'
#
loop_
_entity.id
_entity.type
_entity.pdbx_description
1 polymer ?
#
loop_
_entity_poly.entity_id
_entity_poly.type
_entity_poly.pdbx_seq_one_letter_code
_entity_poly.pdbx_strand_id
1 'polypeptide(L)'
;MYSGSILFNITPFYNNIQSGVFKVKHGLDNDTQSTIRYEYSVYHYIPLEVNNIGYGFVALFNYYMTLDGASTFCTYDVLMCLIIFHVWGHLKILKYHLENIPKPSIEKYVEGNYSIKVAMYTKEELKTIFVILKENIEHHKLIMEFINLASDAFGMMMCFYYMFHQIVGCILLLEISALDTKAIGSYGVLTVVMFQQLIQISIIFELIGHKSALQKEEIDNEFY
;
A
#
# COMPACT_ATOMS: atom_id res chain seq x y z
N MET A 1 -2.16 -4.65 9.76
CA MET A 1 -2.83 -5.90 9.32
C MET A 1 -2.77 -7.02 10.33
N TYR A 2 -1.58 -7.43 10.79
CA TYR A 2 -1.45 -8.54 11.75
C TYR A 2 -2.32 -8.41 13.02
N SER A 3 -2.41 -7.21 13.61
CA SER A 3 -3.28 -6.97 14.77
C SER A 3 -4.76 -7.24 14.47
N GLY A 4 -5.26 -6.78 13.32
CA GLY A 4 -6.63 -7.05 12.85
C GLY A 4 -6.86 -8.54 12.60
N SER A 5 -5.92 -9.22 11.93
CA SER A 5 -6.00 -10.68 11.68
C SER A 5 -6.00 -11.49 12.97
N ILE A 6 -5.22 -11.09 13.98
CA ILE A 6 -5.18 -11.74 15.29
C ILE A 6 -6.52 -11.57 16.00
N LEU A 7 -7.04 -10.34 16.09
CA LEU A 7 -8.34 -10.06 16.72
C LEU A 7 -9.50 -10.81 16.05
N PHE A 8 -9.51 -10.83 14.71
CA PHE A 8 -10.50 -11.55 13.92
C PHE A 8 -10.57 -13.05 14.24
N ASN A 9 -9.42 -13.69 14.52
CA ASN A 9 -9.39 -15.11 14.88
C ASN A 9 -9.58 -15.38 16.38
N ILE A 10 -9.08 -14.50 17.25
CA ILE A 10 -9.20 -14.68 18.70
C ILE A 10 -10.63 -14.44 19.18
N THR A 11 -11.37 -13.52 18.57
CA THR A 11 -12.73 -13.17 19.02
C THR A 11 -13.70 -14.36 19.03
N PRO A 12 -13.87 -15.14 17.94
CA PRO A 12 -14.73 -16.33 17.97
C PRO A 12 -14.21 -17.42 18.92
N PHE A 13 -12.89 -17.54 19.08
CA PHE A 13 -12.30 -18.48 20.04
C PHE A 13 -12.66 -18.11 21.49
N TYR A 14 -12.53 -16.83 21.84
CA TYR A 14 -12.92 -16.31 23.15
C TYR A 14 -14.43 -16.51 23.42
N ASN A 15 -15.28 -16.23 22.42
CA ASN A 15 -16.72 -16.44 22.54
C ASN A 15 -17.07 -17.91 22.79
N ASN A 16 -16.40 -18.86 22.14
CA ASN A 16 -16.60 -20.29 22.36
C ASN A 16 -16.17 -20.76 23.75
N ILE A 17 -15.12 -20.15 24.32
CA ILE A 17 -14.73 -20.41 25.71
C ILE A 17 -15.79 -19.86 26.67
N GLN A 18 -16.25 -18.63 26.43
CA GLN A 18 -17.23 -17.95 27.28
C GLN A 18 -18.59 -18.65 27.24
N SER A 19 -19.02 -19.15 26.09
CA SER A 19 -20.27 -19.90 25.93
C SER A 19 -20.23 -21.29 26.57
N GLY A 20 -19.04 -21.76 27.00
CA GLY A 20 -18.87 -23.06 27.63
C GLY A 20 -18.98 -24.24 26.67
N VAL A 21 -18.92 -24.00 25.35
CA VAL A 21 -19.16 -25.02 24.31
C VAL A 21 -18.21 -26.22 24.42
N PHE A 22 -16.98 -25.98 24.91
CA PHE A 22 -15.95 -27.02 25.11
C PHE A 22 -16.19 -27.90 26.34
N LYS A 23 -17.05 -27.47 27.27
CA LYS A 23 -17.37 -28.21 28.51
C LYS A 23 -18.54 -29.17 28.33
N VAL A 24 -19.31 -29.03 27.24
CA VAL A 24 -20.44 -29.91 26.94
C VAL A 24 -19.91 -31.26 26.47
N LYS A 25 -20.31 -32.35 27.16
CA LYS A 25 -20.01 -33.71 26.71
C LYS A 25 -20.85 -33.98 25.46
N HIS A 26 -20.18 -34.13 24.32
CA HIS A 26 -20.80 -34.62 23.09
C HIS A 26 -21.35 -36.04 23.34
N GLY A 27 -22.69 -36.16 23.46
CA GLY A 27 -23.40 -37.45 23.38
C GLY A 27 -23.94 -38.07 24.67
N LEU A 28 -24.49 -37.32 25.64
CA LEU A 28 -25.08 -37.97 26.84
C LEU A 28 -26.45 -37.47 27.34
N ASP A 29 -27.04 -36.40 26.81
CA ASP A 29 -28.39 -35.98 27.23
C ASP A 29 -29.35 -35.98 26.03
N ASN A 30 -30.25 -36.97 26.02
CA ASN A 30 -31.28 -37.16 24.99
C ASN A 30 -32.40 -36.10 25.04
N ASP A 31 -32.34 -35.12 25.94
CA ASP A 31 -33.49 -34.25 26.24
C ASP A 31 -33.23 -32.75 26.03
N THR A 32 -32.07 -32.37 25.49
CA THR A 32 -31.86 -30.98 25.05
C THR A 32 -30.95 -30.97 23.84
N GLN A 33 -31.59 -31.10 22.68
CA GLN A 33 -31.03 -30.88 21.35
C GLN A 33 -30.67 -29.40 21.14
N SER A 34 -29.94 -28.80 22.08
CA SER A 34 -29.23 -27.55 21.82
C SER A 34 -28.07 -27.91 20.91
N THR A 35 -28.28 -27.76 19.61
CA THR A 35 -27.27 -28.01 18.57
C THR A 35 -26.02 -27.22 18.94
N ILE A 36 -24.98 -27.92 19.44
CA ILE A 36 -23.72 -27.31 19.88
C ILE A 36 -23.10 -26.66 18.66
N ARG A 37 -23.10 -25.33 18.59
CA ARG A 37 -22.65 -24.57 17.42
C ARG A 37 -21.39 -23.79 17.78
N TYR A 38 -20.25 -24.24 17.26
CA TYR A 38 -19.00 -23.49 17.37
C TYR A 38 -19.06 -22.24 16.50
N GLU A 39 -18.58 -21.12 17.05
CA GLU A 39 -18.29 -19.91 16.28
C GLU A 39 -16.91 -20.05 15.61
N TYR A 40 -16.84 -19.76 14.31
CA TYR A 40 -15.59 -19.72 13.55
C TYR A 40 -15.33 -18.32 13.02
N SER A 41 -14.05 -17.97 12.82
CA SER A 41 -13.66 -16.76 12.11
C SER A 41 -14.08 -16.81 10.64
N VAL A 42 -13.92 -17.97 10.00
CA VAL A 42 -14.42 -18.24 8.65
C VAL A 42 -15.22 -19.54 8.66
N TYR A 43 -16.47 -19.46 8.18
CA TYR A 43 -17.36 -20.61 8.08
C TYR A 43 -17.11 -21.36 6.78
N HIS A 44 -16.40 -22.48 6.89
CA HIS A 44 -16.21 -23.42 5.80
C HIS A 44 -17.33 -24.46 5.78
N TYR A 45 -17.72 -24.92 4.59
CA TYR A 45 -18.58 -26.09 4.48
C TYR A 45 -17.77 -27.33 4.89
N ILE A 46 -18.15 -27.96 6.00
CA ILE A 46 -17.50 -29.16 6.52
C ILE A 46 -18.55 -30.27 6.55
N PRO A 47 -18.37 -31.35 5.77
CA PRO A 47 -19.36 -32.43 5.66
C PRO A 47 -19.38 -33.39 6.86
N LEU A 48 -18.64 -33.11 7.93
CA LEU A 48 -18.47 -33.97 9.11
C LEU A 48 -18.90 -33.24 10.39
N GLU A 49 -19.49 -33.96 11.34
CA GLU A 49 -19.77 -33.43 12.67
C GLU A 49 -18.47 -33.10 13.40
N VAL A 50 -18.34 -31.84 13.82
CA VAL A 50 -17.09 -31.33 14.37
C VAL A 50 -17.08 -31.49 15.88
N ASN A 51 -16.20 -32.34 16.40
CA ASN A 51 -15.90 -32.43 17.83
C ASN A 51 -14.87 -31.35 18.26
N ASN A 52 -14.53 -31.27 19.55
CA ASN A 52 -13.54 -30.30 20.06
C ASN A 52 -12.20 -30.34 19.29
N ILE A 53 -11.75 -31.52 18.87
CA ILE A 53 -10.49 -31.71 18.15
C ILE A 53 -10.61 -31.18 16.71
N GLY A 54 -11.71 -31.52 16.03
CA GLY A 54 -12.01 -31.02 14.69
C GLY A 54 -12.15 -29.49 14.67
N TYR A 55 -12.75 -28.90 15.71
CA TYR A 55 -12.79 -27.45 15.85
C TYR A 55 -11.39 -26.86 15.91
N GLY A 56 -10.50 -27.46 16.71
CA GLY A 56 -9.10 -27.03 16.82
C GLY A 56 -8.37 -27.04 15.47
N PHE A 57 -8.55 -28.10 14.67
CA PHE A 57 -7.98 -28.18 13.32
C PHE A 57 -8.50 -27.07 12.40
N VAL A 58 -9.81 -26.84 12.38
CA VAL A 58 -10.42 -25.79 11.54
C VAL A 58 -9.98 -24.39 11.99
N ALA A 59 -9.91 -24.15 13.31
CA ALA A 59 -9.45 -22.88 13.85
C ALA A 59 -7.97 -22.61 13.52
N LEU A 60 -7.11 -23.62 13.62
CA LEU A 60 -5.70 -23.52 13.21
C LEU A 60 -5.56 -23.27 11.71
N PHE A 61 -6.36 -23.96 10.89
CA PHE A 61 -6.39 -23.75 9.45
C PHE A 61 -6.84 -22.31 9.10
N ASN A 62 -7.93 -21.82 9.71
CA ASN A 62 -8.38 -20.44 9.54
C ASN A 62 -7.30 -19.43 9.95
N TYR A 63 -6.64 -19.68 11.07
CA TYR A 63 -5.55 -18.82 11.53
C TYR A 63 -4.39 -18.79 10.53
N TYR A 64 -3.97 -19.96 10.02
CA TYR A 64 -2.95 -20.04 8.98
C TYR A 64 -3.34 -19.27 7.71
N MET A 65 -4.55 -19.52 7.18
CA MET A 65 -5.03 -18.87 5.94
C MET A 65 -5.12 -17.36 6.07
N THR A 66 -5.60 -16.86 7.21
CA THR A 66 -5.69 -15.42 7.47
C THR A 66 -4.32 -14.76 7.64
N LEU A 67 -3.34 -15.49 8.17
CA LEU A 67 -1.97 -15.00 8.36
C LEU A 67 -1.17 -15.04 7.06
N ASP A 68 -1.36 -16.06 6.22
CA ASP A 68 -0.82 -16.14 4.86
C ASP A 68 -1.38 -15.01 3.97
N GLY A 69 -2.69 -14.80 4.01
CA GLY A 69 -3.34 -13.66 3.36
C GLY A 69 -2.73 -12.34 3.84
N ALA A 70 -2.67 -12.13 5.16
CA ALA A 70 -2.08 -10.92 5.73
C ALA A 70 -0.61 -10.72 5.31
N SER A 71 0.17 -11.79 5.21
CA SER A 71 1.57 -11.71 4.80
C SER A 71 1.69 -11.33 3.32
N THR A 72 0.83 -11.88 2.47
CA THR A 72 0.79 -11.61 1.03
C THR A 72 0.49 -10.13 0.77
N PHE A 73 -0.62 -9.61 1.31
CA PHE A 73 -1.00 -8.20 1.16
C PHE A 73 0.10 -7.26 1.71
N CYS A 74 0.67 -7.54 2.89
CA CYS A 74 1.77 -6.73 3.42
C CYS A 74 3.03 -6.77 2.55
N THR A 75 3.34 -7.92 1.94
CA THR A 75 4.50 -8.04 1.04
C THR A 75 4.32 -7.17 -0.20
N TYR A 76 3.10 -7.15 -0.77
CA TYR A 76 2.77 -6.25 -1.88
C TYR A 76 2.87 -4.79 -1.48
N ASP A 77 2.30 -4.39 -0.34
CA ASP A 77 2.40 -3.01 0.15
C ASP A 77 3.86 -2.58 0.31
N VAL A 78 4.70 -3.44 0.92
CA VAL A 78 6.15 -3.17 1.10
C VAL A 78 6.86 -3.05 -0.24
N LEU A 79 6.60 -3.94 -1.19
CA LEU A 79 7.19 -3.89 -2.52
C LEU A 79 6.86 -2.56 -3.22
N MET A 80 5.60 -2.13 -3.17
CA MET A 80 5.18 -0.88 -3.79
C MET A 80 5.78 0.35 -3.09
N CYS A 81 5.85 0.35 -1.75
CA CYS A 81 6.57 1.38 -1.01
C CYS A 81 8.06 1.44 -1.39
N LEU A 82 8.73 0.30 -1.58
CA LEU A 82 10.13 0.25 -1.99
C LEU A 82 10.34 0.86 -3.38
N ILE A 83 9.49 0.55 -4.34
CA ILE A 83 9.55 1.12 -5.70
C ILE A 83 9.44 2.66 -5.62
N ILE A 84 8.47 3.16 -4.86
CA ILE A 84 8.27 4.61 -4.70
C ILE A 84 9.44 5.26 -3.98
N PHE A 85 9.94 4.67 -2.90
CA PHE A 85 11.10 5.21 -2.18
C PHE A 85 12.34 5.24 -3.07
N HIS A 86 12.50 4.26 -3.95
CA HIS A 86 13.60 4.24 -4.91
C HIS A 86 13.48 5.40 -5.92
N VAL A 87 12.29 5.56 -6.51
CA VAL A 87 12.00 6.69 -7.42
C VAL A 87 12.19 8.03 -6.72
N TRP A 88 11.61 8.20 -5.54
CA TRP A 88 11.69 9.43 -4.77
C TRP A 88 13.12 9.77 -4.36
N GLY A 89 13.90 8.77 -3.95
CA GLY A 89 15.32 8.91 -3.64
C GLY A 89 16.13 9.43 -4.84
N HIS A 90 15.95 8.81 -6.02
CA HIS A 90 16.63 9.26 -7.23
C HIS A 90 16.21 10.65 -7.69
N LEU A 91 14.95 11.02 -7.51
CA LEU A 91 14.49 12.39 -7.79
C LEU A 91 15.12 13.42 -6.84
N LYS A 92 15.33 13.07 -5.57
CA LYS A 92 15.99 13.94 -4.61
C LYS A 92 17.47 14.14 -4.95
N ILE A 93 18.15 13.10 -5.43
CA ILE A 93 19.53 13.19 -5.94
C ILE A 93 19.58 14.10 -7.18
N LEU A 94 18.68 13.88 -8.14
CA LEU A 94 18.60 14.71 -9.34
C LEU A 94 18.36 16.19 -8.98
N LYS A 95 17.40 16.46 -8.08
CA LYS A 95 17.14 17.81 -7.57
C LYS A 95 18.39 18.43 -6.95
N TYR A 96 19.10 17.67 -6.11
CA TYR A 96 20.34 18.14 -5.51
C TYR A 96 21.39 18.51 -6.57
N HIS A 97 21.59 17.68 -7.60
CA HIS A 97 22.53 18.00 -8.67
C HIS A 97 22.13 19.24 -9.47
N LEU A 98 20.83 19.42 -9.75
CA LEU A 98 20.31 20.61 -10.44
C LEU A 98 20.47 21.89 -9.62
N GLU A 99 20.25 21.84 -8.30
CA GLU A 99 20.41 22.99 -7.40
C GLU A 99 21.89 23.37 -7.17
N ASN A 100 22.81 22.41 -7.35
CA ASN A 100 24.24 22.59 -7.15
C ASN A 100 25.03 22.72 -8.47
N ILE A 101 24.36 23.05 -9.57
CA ILE A 101 25.05 23.41 -10.81
C ILE A 101 26.00 24.59 -10.53
N PRO A 102 27.29 24.51 -10.91
CA PRO A 102 28.26 25.56 -10.64
C PRO A 102 27.76 26.89 -11.20
N LYS A 103 27.74 27.94 -10.37
CA LYS A 103 27.37 29.28 -10.81
C LYS A 103 28.47 29.88 -11.69
N PRO A 104 28.13 30.79 -12.63
CA PRO A 104 29.12 31.40 -13.51
C PRO A 104 30.16 32.17 -12.70
N SER A 105 31.45 31.96 -12.98
CA SER A 105 32.56 32.58 -12.24
C SER A 105 32.74 34.06 -12.57
N ILE A 106 32.18 34.52 -13.69
CA ILE A 106 32.32 35.89 -14.18
C ILE A 106 31.04 36.68 -13.88
N GLU A 107 31.13 37.62 -12.94
CA GLU A 107 30.18 38.72 -12.79
C GLU A 107 30.63 39.88 -13.71
N LYS A 108 29.95 40.09 -14.83
CA LYS A 108 30.15 41.29 -15.66
C LYS A 108 29.15 42.36 -15.27
N TYR A 109 29.61 43.59 -15.07
CA TYR A 109 28.74 44.74 -14.99
C TYR A 109 28.43 45.20 -16.41
N VAL A 110 27.15 45.25 -16.77
CA VAL A 110 26.73 45.89 -18.01
C VAL A 110 26.52 47.38 -17.69
N GLU A 111 27.32 48.26 -18.31
CA GLU A 111 27.15 49.70 -18.16
C GLU A 111 25.88 50.17 -18.90
N GLY A 112 24.95 50.68 -18.11
CA GLY A 112 23.78 51.46 -18.50
C GLY A 112 23.39 52.36 -17.32
N ASN A 113 22.32 53.16 -17.44
CA ASN A 113 21.84 54.08 -16.38
C ASN A 113 21.62 53.42 -14.99
N TYR A 114 21.57 52.09 -14.94
CA TYR A 114 21.68 51.28 -13.74
C TYR A 114 22.70 50.16 -14.02
N SER A 115 23.75 50.03 -13.20
CA SER A 115 24.74 48.96 -13.33
C SER A 115 24.15 47.62 -12.90
N ILE A 116 23.69 46.82 -13.88
CA ILE A 116 23.16 45.48 -13.63
C ILE A 116 24.34 44.49 -13.62
N LYS A 117 24.45 43.71 -12.54
CA LYS A 117 25.32 42.53 -12.49
C LYS A 117 24.72 41.44 -13.37
N VAL A 118 25.39 41.11 -14.46
CA VAL A 118 25.03 39.98 -15.32
C VAL A 118 26.12 38.92 -15.18
N ALA A 119 25.77 37.81 -14.55
CA ALA A 119 26.66 36.67 -14.41
C ALA A 119 26.54 35.79 -15.66
N MET A 120 27.64 35.58 -16.39
CA MET A 120 27.66 34.80 -17.62
C MET A 120 28.76 33.73 -17.58
N TYR A 121 28.46 32.54 -18.09
CA TYR A 121 29.43 31.47 -18.24
C TYR A 121 30.45 31.78 -19.35
N THR A 122 31.71 31.40 -19.17
CA THR A 122 32.69 31.36 -20.25
C THR A 122 32.38 30.24 -21.26
N LYS A 123 33.06 30.20 -22.41
CA LYS A 123 32.86 29.13 -23.39
C LYS A 123 33.28 27.75 -22.83
N GLU A 124 34.31 27.74 -22.00
CA GLU A 124 34.85 26.56 -21.34
C GLU A 124 33.92 26.07 -20.22
N GLU A 125 33.39 27.00 -19.41
CA GLU A 125 32.37 26.71 -18.41
C GLU A 125 31.08 26.21 -19.05
N LEU A 126 30.61 26.86 -20.12
CA LEU A 126 29.39 26.47 -20.84
C LEU A 126 29.48 25.02 -21.33
N LYS A 127 30.65 24.59 -21.84
CA LYS A 127 30.88 23.20 -22.25
C LYS A 127 30.74 22.23 -21.07
N THR A 128 31.24 22.61 -19.90
CA THR A 128 31.16 21.81 -18.67
C THR A 128 29.72 21.74 -18.16
N ILE A 129 29.02 22.88 -18.13
CA ILE A 129 27.61 22.98 -17.73
C ILE A 129 26.73 22.15 -18.68
N PHE A 130 27.00 22.17 -19.98
CA PHE A 130 26.29 21.36 -20.96
C PHE A 130 26.42 19.85 -20.67
N VAL A 131 27.62 19.38 -20.30
CA VAL A 131 27.83 17.97 -19.90
C VAL A 131 27.04 17.63 -18.64
N ILE A 132 27.10 18.48 -17.61
CA ILE A 132 26.34 18.30 -16.36
C ILE A 132 24.83 18.24 -16.63
N LEU A 133 24.31 19.15 -17.45
CA LEU A 133 22.90 19.16 -17.84
C LEU A 133 22.53 17.88 -18.59
N LYS A 134 23.37 17.45 -19.53
CA LYS A 134 23.17 16.22 -20.29
C LYS A 134 23.09 15.01 -19.35
N GLU A 135 24.01 14.86 -18.41
CA GLU A 135 24.00 13.77 -17.43
C GLU A 135 22.74 13.78 -16.55
N ASN A 136 22.29 14.96 -16.11
CA ASN A 136 21.06 15.09 -15.34
C ASN A 136 19.81 14.71 -16.16
N ILE A 137 19.77 15.07 -17.45
CA ILE A 137 18.69 14.67 -18.36
C ILE A 137 18.69 13.16 -18.56
N GLU A 138 19.85 12.56 -18.78
CA GLU A 138 19.99 11.10 -18.91
C GLU A 138 19.55 10.37 -17.62
N HIS A 139 19.93 10.88 -16.45
CA HIS A 139 19.46 10.33 -15.17
C HIS A 139 17.95 10.46 -15.02
N HIS A 140 17.36 11.60 -15.38
CA HIS A 140 15.91 11.78 -15.37
C HIS A 140 15.19 10.77 -16.27
N LYS A 141 15.70 10.55 -17.50
CA LYS A 141 15.14 9.55 -18.43
C LYS A 141 15.13 8.16 -17.83
N LEU A 142 16.22 7.73 -17.20
CA LEU A 142 16.29 6.43 -16.52
C LEU A 142 15.25 6.29 -15.40
N ILE A 143 15.03 7.36 -14.61
CA ILE A 143 13.99 7.37 -13.57
C ILE A 143 12.61 7.20 -14.21
N MET A 144 12.33 7.91 -15.29
CA MET A 144 11.04 7.84 -15.98
C MET A 144 10.81 6.49 -16.65
N GLU A 145 11.83 5.90 -17.27
CA GLU A 145 11.76 4.53 -17.81
C GLU A 145 11.45 3.51 -16.71
N PHE A 146 12.08 3.63 -15.54
CA PHE A 146 11.79 2.75 -14.41
C PHE A 146 10.36 2.91 -13.90
N ILE A 147 9.84 4.15 -13.81
CA ILE A 147 8.44 4.40 -13.43
C ILE A 147 7.48 3.76 -14.43
N ASN A 148 7.75 3.93 -15.72
CA ASN A 148 6.90 3.36 -16.78
C ASN A 148 6.92 1.83 -16.74
N LEU A 149 8.09 1.22 -16.57
CA LEU A 149 8.21 -0.23 -16.39
C LEU A 149 7.44 -0.73 -15.16
N ALA A 150 7.53 -0.02 -14.03
CA ALA A 150 6.81 -0.37 -12.81
C ALA A 150 5.29 -0.21 -12.99
N SER A 151 4.85 0.85 -13.68
CA SER A 151 3.45 1.09 -14.00
C SER A 151 2.88 0.01 -14.93
N ASP A 152 3.63 -0.40 -15.95
CA ASP A 152 3.21 -1.46 -16.87
C ASP A 152 3.15 -2.82 -16.17
N ALA A 153 4.12 -3.11 -15.30
CA ALA A 153 4.18 -4.37 -14.56
C ALA A 153 3.09 -4.49 -13.47
N PHE A 154 2.83 -3.41 -12.72
CA PHE A 154 1.98 -3.46 -11.53
C PHE A 154 0.67 -2.68 -11.65
N GLY A 155 0.46 -1.88 -12.69
CA GLY A 155 -0.70 -0.99 -12.82
C GLY A 155 -2.04 -1.72 -12.80
N MET A 156 -2.16 -2.78 -13.60
CA MET A 156 -3.37 -3.62 -13.60
C MET A 156 -3.59 -4.34 -12.26
N MET A 157 -2.52 -4.89 -11.68
CA MET A 157 -2.55 -5.53 -10.37
C MET A 157 -3.04 -4.54 -9.29
N MET A 158 -2.50 -3.33 -9.26
CA MET A 158 -2.91 -2.29 -8.33
C MET A 158 -4.38 -1.88 -8.50
N CYS A 159 -4.91 -1.87 -9.73
CA CYS A 159 -6.31 -1.56 -9.98
C CYS A 159 -7.22 -2.61 -9.32
N PHE A 160 -6.94 -3.90 -9.54
CA PHE A 160 -7.66 -4.98 -8.87
C PHE A 160 -7.49 -4.93 -7.35
N TYR A 161 -6.26 -4.64 -6.88
CA TYR A 161 -5.95 -4.49 -5.47
C TYR A 161 -6.76 -3.38 -4.80
N TYR A 162 -6.88 -2.24 -5.47
CA TYR A 162 -7.68 -1.10 -5.01
C TYR A 162 -9.17 -1.43 -5.00
N MET A 163 -9.71 -2.02 -6.07
CA MET A 163 -11.10 -2.46 -6.12
C MET A 163 -11.42 -3.47 -5.01
N PHE A 164 -10.52 -4.42 -4.77
CA PHE A 164 -10.65 -5.38 -3.68
C PHE A 164 -10.75 -4.68 -2.32
N HIS A 165 -9.80 -3.78 -2.00
CA HIS A 165 -9.83 -3.03 -0.75
C HIS A 165 -11.09 -2.17 -0.61
N GLN A 166 -11.57 -1.55 -1.69
CA GLN A 166 -12.79 -0.74 -1.67
C GLN A 166 -14.03 -1.59 -1.37
N ILE A 167 -14.19 -2.73 -2.06
CA ILE A 167 -15.34 -3.63 -1.87
C ILE A 167 -15.31 -4.22 -0.45
N VAL A 168 -14.16 -4.74 -0.01
CA VAL A 168 -14.00 -5.29 1.34
C VAL A 168 -14.20 -4.21 2.40
N GLY A 169 -13.67 -3.01 2.19
CA GLY A 169 -13.88 -1.86 3.08
C GLY A 169 -15.37 -1.53 3.26
N CYS A 170 -16.15 -1.54 2.18
CA CYS A 170 -17.60 -1.36 2.26
C CYS A 170 -18.28 -2.48 3.07
N ILE A 171 -17.89 -3.74 2.88
CA ILE A 171 -18.45 -4.87 3.63
C ILE A 171 -18.13 -4.73 5.12
N LEU A 172 -16.89 -4.39 5.47
CA LEU A 172 -16.49 -4.20 6.87
C LEU A 172 -17.24 -3.04 7.53
N LEU A 173 -17.48 -1.94 6.80
CA LEU A 173 -18.31 -0.83 7.27
C LEU A 173 -19.76 -1.25 7.52
N LEU A 174 -20.32 -2.10 6.65
CA LEU A 174 -21.66 -2.66 6.85
C LEU A 174 -21.72 -3.53 8.10
N GLU A 175 -20.73 -4.40 8.33
CA GLU A 175 -20.68 -5.27 9.52
C GLU A 175 -20.58 -4.46 10.83
N ILE A 176 -19.75 -3.42 10.87
CA ILE A 176 -19.65 -2.57 12.08
C ILE A 176 -20.83 -1.60 12.25
N SER A 177 -21.65 -1.38 11.20
CA SER A 177 -22.83 -0.50 11.28
C SER A 177 -23.89 -1.02 12.26
N ALA A 178 -23.88 -2.33 12.55
CA ALA A 178 -24.71 -2.93 13.58
C ALA A 178 -24.37 -2.40 14.99
N LEU A 179 -23.20 -1.78 15.17
CA LEU A 179 -22.70 -1.17 16.42
C LEU A 179 -22.73 -2.08 17.65
N ASP A 180 -22.76 -3.40 17.44
CA ASP A 180 -22.61 -4.37 18.52
C ASP A 180 -21.14 -4.45 18.96
N THR A 181 -20.94 -4.61 20.26
CA THR A 181 -19.63 -4.82 20.89
C THR A 181 -18.83 -5.95 20.24
N LYS A 182 -19.50 -7.04 19.83
CA LYS A 182 -18.85 -8.16 19.12
C LYS A 182 -18.40 -7.77 17.71
N ALA A 183 -19.23 -7.02 16.99
CA ALA A 183 -18.93 -6.57 15.64
C ALA A 183 -17.76 -5.56 15.64
N ILE A 184 -17.77 -4.61 16.58
CA ILE A 184 -16.69 -3.63 16.74
C ILE A 184 -15.38 -4.32 17.13
N GLY A 185 -15.42 -5.28 18.06
CA GLY A 185 -14.22 -6.02 18.48
C GLY A 185 -13.61 -6.88 17.35
N SER A 186 -14.46 -7.52 16.54
CA SER A 186 -14.01 -8.44 15.48
C SER A 186 -13.55 -7.70 14.22
N TYR A 187 -14.27 -6.64 13.84
CA TYR A 187 -14.10 -5.99 12.54
C TYR A 187 -13.59 -4.57 12.63
N GLY A 188 -13.78 -3.85 13.75
CA GLY A 188 -13.41 -2.44 13.86
C GLY A 188 -11.92 -2.16 13.62
N VAL A 189 -11.03 -2.96 14.24
CA VAL A 189 -9.59 -2.83 14.02
C VAL A 189 -9.21 -3.19 12.59
N LEU A 190 -9.86 -4.19 12.00
CA LEU A 190 -9.64 -4.58 10.61
C LEU A 190 -10.07 -3.46 9.65
N THR A 191 -11.21 -2.81 9.91
CA THR A 191 -11.68 -1.64 9.15
C THR A 191 -10.68 -0.50 9.18
N VAL A 192 -10.17 -0.12 10.36
CA VAL A 192 -9.18 0.96 10.47
C VAL A 192 -7.92 0.65 9.66
N VAL A 193 -7.43 -0.59 9.75
CA VAL A 193 -6.27 -1.04 8.98
C VAL A 193 -6.54 -1.01 7.47
N MET A 194 -7.71 -1.47 7.02
CA MET A 194 -8.07 -1.44 5.60
C MET A 194 -8.08 -0.01 5.04
N PHE A 195 -8.62 0.95 5.80
CA PHE A 195 -8.57 2.37 5.40
C PHE A 195 -7.14 2.89 5.34
N GLN A 196 -6.29 2.52 6.30
CA GLN A 196 -4.88 2.88 6.29
C GLN A 196 -4.15 2.34 5.04
N GLN A 197 -4.46 1.13 4.59
CA GLN A 197 -3.91 0.57 3.34
C GLN A 197 -4.48 1.26 2.09
N LEU A 198 -5.78 1.55 2.06
CA LEU A 198 -6.41 2.33 0.99
C LEU A 198 -5.75 3.70 0.80
N ILE A 199 -5.50 4.42 1.91
CA ILE A 199 -4.80 5.72 1.87
C ILE A 199 -3.40 5.55 1.29
N GLN A 200 -2.67 4.52 1.71
CA GLN A 200 -1.34 4.25 1.17
C GLN A 200 -1.38 4.03 -0.33
N ILE A 201 -2.23 3.11 -0.81
CA ILE A 201 -2.38 2.79 -2.24
C ILE A 201 -2.77 4.04 -3.05
N SER A 202 -3.66 4.89 -2.52
CA SER A 202 -4.04 6.15 -3.19
C SER A 202 -2.86 7.09 -3.39
N ILE A 203 -1.97 7.24 -2.39
CA ILE A 203 -0.74 8.03 -2.52
C ILE A 203 0.17 7.44 -3.58
N ILE A 204 0.26 6.11 -3.67
CA ILE A 204 1.04 5.42 -4.71
C ILE A 204 0.50 5.74 -6.11
N PHE A 205 -0.82 5.63 -6.28
CA PHE A 205 -1.47 5.94 -7.55
C PHE A 205 -1.29 7.40 -7.95
N GLU A 206 -1.40 8.33 -7.01
CA GLU A 206 -1.20 9.75 -7.27
C GLU A 206 0.24 10.02 -7.74
N LEU A 207 1.23 9.42 -7.09
CA LEU A 207 2.64 9.57 -7.46
C LEU A 207 2.95 9.00 -8.85
N ILE A 208 2.36 7.86 -9.21
CA ILE A 208 2.52 7.26 -10.55
C ILE A 208 1.74 8.08 -11.60
N GLY A 209 0.51 8.48 -11.29
CA GLY A 209 -0.37 9.24 -12.19
C GLY A 209 0.17 10.63 -12.52
N HIS A 210 0.61 11.40 -11.52
CA HIS A 210 1.22 12.72 -11.72
C HIS A 210 2.48 12.65 -12.62
N LYS A 211 3.25 11.57 -12.51
CA LYS A 211 4.46 11.34 -13.33
C LYS A 211 4.13 11.02 -14.78
N SER A 212 3.11 10.21 -15.03
CA SER A 212 2.64 9.90 -16.40
C SER A 212 2.04 11.11 -17.12
N ALA A 213 1.35 12.00 -16.39
CA ALA A 213 0.74 13.21 -16.95
C ALA A 213 1.79 14.24 -17.41
N LEU A 214 2.84 14.45 -16.62
CA LEU A 214 3.97 15.32 -16.97
C LEU A 214 4.66 14.87 -18.27
N GLN A 215 4.79 13.56 -18.47
CA GLN A 215 5.37 12.99 -19.70
C GLN A 215 4.50 13.26 -20.93
N LYS A 216 3.17 13.23 -20.77
CA LYS A 216 2.24 13.49 -21.87
C LYS A 216 2.21 14.96 -22.25
N GLU A 217 2.26 15.86 -21.27
CA GLU A 217 2.34 17.30 -21.53
C GLU A 217 3.69 17.71 -22.16
N GLU A 218 4.80 17.07 -21.81
CA GLU A 218 6.09 17.32 -22.48
C GLU A 218 6.09 16.83 -23.93
N ILE A 219 5.50 15.66 -24.22
CA ILE A 219 5.36 15.15 -25.59
C ILE A 219 4.44 16.07 -26.40
N ASP A 220 3.28 16.46 -25.87
CA ASP A 220 2.34 17.31 -26.58
C ASP A 220 2.91 18.74 -26.83
N ASN A 221 3.82 19.22 -25.99
CA ASN A 221 4.53 20.49 -26.17
C ASN A 221 5.75 20.41 -27.12
N GLU A 222 6.31 19.23 -27.40
CA GLU A 222 7.36 19.06 -28.43
C GLU A 222 6.78 18.92 -29.85
N PHE A 223 5.46 18.74 -29.99
CA PHE A 223 4.76 18.63 -31.29
C PHE A 223 4.02 19.91 -31.74
N TYR A 224 4.24 21.06 -31.07
CA TYR A 224 3.75 22.39 -31.47
C TYR A 224 4.86 23.45 -31.42
#